data_AF-A0A844MX11-F1
#
_entry.id   AF-A0A844MX11-F1
#
_cell.length_a   1.000
_cell.length_b   1.000
_cell.length_c   1.000
_cell.angle_alpha   90.00
_cell.angle_beta   90.00
_cell.angle_gamma   90.00
#
_symmetry.space_group_name_H-M   'P 1'
#
loop_
_entity.id
_entity.type
_entity.pdbx_description
1 polymer ?
#
loop_
_entity_poly.entity_id
_entity_poly.type
_entity_poly.pdbx_seq_one_letter_code
_entity_poly.pdbx_strand_id
1 'polypeptide(L)'
;MNANLIEQLKQVEDFRTLDGRRHPLWLVLLFVIMGPMSGYVGYRAWGDFVKRHRRILIETFGIQKHEFPSYSTIRHIVMGIDFDKL
;
A
#
# COMPACT_ATOMS: atom_id res chain seq x y z
N MET A 1 -11.24 1.53 -22.32
CA MET A 1 -11.79 1.71 -20.96
C MET A 1 -10.72 2.39 -20.14
N ASN A 2 -10.97 3.56 -19.56
CA ASN A 2 -10.01 4.20 -18.65
C ASN A 2 -10.01 3.40 -17.35
N ALA A 3 -8.96 2.62 -17.13
CA ALA A 3 -8.78 1.92 -15.86
C ALA A 3 -8.57 2.96 -14.74
N ASN A 4 -9.26 2.79 -13.62
CA ASN A 4 -9.02 3.65 -12.46
C ASN A 4 -7.69 3.29 -11.78
N LEU A 5 -7.16 4.19 -10.95
CA LEU A 5 -5.87 3.99 -10.29
C LEU A 5 -5.78 2.65 -9.54
N ILE A 6 -6.85 2.23 -8.85
CA ILE A 6 -6.86 0.97 -8.10
C ILE A 6 -6.76 -0.22 -9.05
N GLU A 7 -7.45 -0.18 -10.19
CA GLU A 7 -7.36 -1.23 -11.21
C GLU A 7 -5.94 -1.34 -11.79
N GLN A 8 -5.25 -0.21 -11.99
CA GLN A 8 -3.85 -0.20 -12.42
C GLN A 8 -2.93 -0.78 -11.35
N LEU A 9 -3.09 -0.39 -10.09
CA LEU A 9 -2.30 -0.93 -8.99
C LEU A 9 -2.49 -2.44 -8.77
N LYS A 10 -3.66 -2.99 -9.13
CA LYS A 10 -3.94 -4.43 -9.08
C LYS A 10 -3.24 -5.22 -10.18
N GLN A 11 -2.77 -4.57 -11.25
CA GLN A 11 -2.04 -5.23 -12.34
C GLN A 11 -0.56 -5.41 -12.02
N VAL A 12 -0.04 -4.72 -10.99
CA VAL A 12 1.36 -4.88 -10.55
C VAL A 12 1.58 -6.29 -10.03
N GLU A 13 2.57 -6.97 -10.60
CA GLU A 13 2.93 -8.34 -10.20
C GLU A 13 3.40 -8.38 -8.74
N ASP A 14 2.81 -9.30 -7.96
CA ASP A 14 3.22 -9.52 -6.58
C ASP A 14 4.43 -10.43 -6.50
N PHE A 15 5.62 -9.83 -6.49
CA PHE A 15 6.92 -10.50 -6.39
C PHE A 15 7.17 -11.20 -5.03
N ARG A 16 6.30 -11.02 -4.03
CA ARG A 16 6.47 -11.61 -2.70
C ARG A 16 6.06 -13.08 -2.69
N THR A 17 6.68 -13.85 -1.81
CA THR A 17 6.24 -15.21 -1.47
C THR A 17 4.84 -15.21 -0.85
N LEU A 18 4.12 -16.33 -0.91
CA LEU A 18 2.75 -16.44 -0.37
C LEU A 18 2.67 -16.03 1.11
N ASP A 19 3.65 -16.41 1.92
CA ASP A 19 3.73 -16.03 3.35
C ASP A 19 3.95 -14.52 3.57
N GLY A 20 4.49 -13.83 2.56
CA GLY A 20 4.70 -12.39 2.52
C GLY A 20 3.48 -11.58 2.05
N ARG A 21 2.40 -12.25 1.60
CA ARG A 21 1.19 -11.61 1.04
C ARG A 21 0.08 -11.43 2.08
N ARG A 22 0.44 -11.05 3.31
CA ARG A 22 -0.54 -10.73 4.38
C ARG A 22 -1.36 -9.48 4.08
N HIS A 23 -0.82 -8.59 3.26
CA HIS A 23 -1.45 -7.34 2.83
C HIS A 23 -1.47 -7.32 1.30
N PRO A 24 -2.62 -7.05 0.65
CA PRO A 24 -2.68 -6.92 -0.79
C PRO A 24 -1.68 -5.88 -1.31
N LEU A 25 -0.89 -6.21 -2.34
CA LEU A 25 0.17 -5.31 -2.83
C LEU A 25 -0.39 -3.95 -3.25
N TRP A 26 -1.45 -3.96 -4.06
CA TRP A 26 -2.12 -2.76 -4.55
C TRP A 26 -2.51 -1.79 -3.42
N LEU A 27 -2.88 -2.31 -2.26
CA LEU A 27 -3.28 -1.50 -1.11
C LEU A 27 -2.08 -0.79 -0.49
N VAL A 28 -0.95 -1.48 -0.38
CA VAL A 28 0.29 -0.87 0.11
C VAL A 28 0.78 0.21 -0.85
N LEU A 29 0.73 -0.05 -2.16
CA LEU A 29 1.08 0.94 -3.18
C LEU A 29 0.17 2.18 -3.09
N LEU A 30 -1.12 1.98 -2.87
CA LEU A 30 -2.06 3.08 -2.69
C LEU A 30 -1.69 3.94 -1.47
N PHE A 31 -1.25 3.34 -0.36
CA PHE A 31 -0.78 4.09 0.81
C PHE A 31 0.52 4.88 0.55
N VAL A 32 1.43 4.31 -0.26
CA VAL A 32 2.66 4.98 -0.66
C VAL A 32 2.38 6.19 -1.55
N ILE A 33 1.28 6.20 -2.30
CA ILE A 33 0.83 7.36 -3.09
C ILE A 33 0.09 8.37 -2.21
N MET A 34 -0.88 7.92 -1.41
CA MET A 34 -1.69 8.82 -0.58
C MET A 34 -0.91 9.49 0.56
N GLY A 35 0.08 8.80 1.12
CA GLY A 35 0.90 9.33 2.21
C GLY A 35 1.57 10.66 1.87
N PRO A 36 2.42 10.73 0.83
CA PRO A 36 3.03 11.97 0.37
C PRO A 36 2.02 13.04 -0.03
N MET A 37 0.93 12.65 -0.72
CA MET A 37 -0.15 13.59 -1.07
C MET A 37 -0.82 14.22 0.16
N SER A 38 -0.79 13.52 1.29
CA SER A 38 -1.33 13.97 2.58
C SER A 38 -0.26 14.61 3.49
N GLY A 39 0.94 14.88 2.98
CA GLY A 39 2.05 15.49 3.73
C GLY A 39 2.87 14.52 4.58
N TYR A 40 2.66 13.21 4.47
CA TYR A 40 3.45 12.18 5.16
C TYR A 40 4.59 11.73 4.26
N VAL A 41 5.81 12.19 4.56
CA VAL A 41 7.00 11.89 3.75
C VAL A 41 7.92 10.92 4.47
N GLY A 42 8.28 9.82 3.81
CA GLY A 42 9.17 8.79 4.31
C GLY A 42 8.45 7.63 5.01
N TYR A 43 9.14 6.48 5.12
CA TYR A 43 8.54 5.22 5.53
C TYR A 43 7.81 5.26 6.88
N ARG A 44 8.41 5.90 7.90
CA ARG A 44 7.78 6.02 9.23
C ARG A 44 6.50 6.84 9.16
N ALA A 45 6.54 7.97 8.45
CA ALA A 45 5.38 8.82 8.26
C ALA A 45 4.26 8.10 7.50
N TRP A 46 4.58 7.25 6.53
CA TRP A 46 3.58 6.40 5.87
C TRP A 46 2.95 5.39 6.82
N GLY A 47 3.74 4.78 7.72
CA GLY A 47 3.21 3.95 8.80
C GLY A 47 2.26 4.73 9.71
N ASP A 48 2.61 5.97 10.06
CA ASP A 48 1.78 6.85 10.88
C ASP A 48 0.49 7.27 10.16
N PHE A 49 0.56 7.57 8.85
CA PHE A 49 -0.61 7.84 8.01
C PHE A 49 -1.61 6.68 8.06
N VAL A 50 -1.13 5.47 7.78
CA VAL A 50 -1.96 4.26 7.79
C VAL A 50 -2.58 4.04 9.16
N LYS A 51 -1.81 4.21 10.23
CA LYS A 51 -2.30 4.04 11.61
C LYS A 51 -3.34 5.09 11.99
N ARG A 52 -3.09 6.35 11.66
CA ARG A 52 -3.96 7.49 12.00
C ARG A 52 -5.29 7.45 11.24
N HIS A 53 -5.24 7.09 9.97
CA HIS A 53 -6.41 7.06 9.09
C HIS A 53 -7.06 5.68 8.98
N ARG A 54 -6.63 4.70 9.79
CA ARG A 54 -7.09 3.30 9.72
C ARG A 54 -8.61 3.15 9.64
N ARG A 55 -9.36 3.87 10.48
CA ARG A 55 -10.84 3.75 10.51
C ARG A 55 -11.44 4.13 9.16
N ILE A 56 -11.11 5.30 8.64
CA ILE A 56 -11.67 5.78 7.38
C ILE A 56 -11.19 4.94 6.20
N LEU A 57 -9.96 4.43 6.23
CA LEU A 57 -9.45 3.51 5.20
C LEU A 57 -10.22 2.17 5.19
N ILE A 58 -10.55 1.60 6.36
CA ILE A 58 -11.41 0.40 6.46
C ILE A 58 -12.77 0.68 5.83
N GLU A 59 -13.41 1.77 6.23
CA GLU A 59 -14.75 2.14 5.76
C GLU A 59 -14.78 2.41 4.25
N THR A 60 -13.76 3.09 3.72
CA THR A 60 -13.70 3.51 2.31
C THR A 60 -13.40 2.33 1.37
N PHE A 61 -12.52 1.42 1.78
CA PHE A 61 -12.00 0.38 0.90
C PHE A 61 -12.43 -1.05 1.28
N GLY A 62 -13.25 -1.22 2.33
CA GLY A 62 -13.73 -2.53 2.78
C GLY A 62 -12.61 -3.45 3.29
N ILE A 63 -11.52 -2.87 3.81
CA ILE A 63 -10.30 -3.58 4.24
C ILE A 63 -10.56 -4.28 5.58
N GLN A 64 -10.06 -5.50 5.75
CA GLN A 64 -10.15 -6.19 7.04
C GLN A 64 -9.22 -5.52 8.06
N LYS A 65 -9.65 -5.48 9.33
CA LYS A 65 -8.93 -4.76 10.39
C LYS A 65 -7.45 -5.16 10.52
N HIS A 66 -7.07 -6.40 10.18
CA HIS A 66 -5.69 -6.90 10.28
C HIS A 66 -4.81 -6.64 9.06
N GLU A 67 -5.34 -6.03 7.99
CA GLU A 67 -4.65 -5.86 6.71
C GLU A 67 -3.82 -4.57 6.60
N PHE A 68 -3.44 -3.95 7.71
CA PHE A 68 -2.60 -2.74 7.69
C PHE A 68 -1.11 -3.04 7.88
N PRO A 69 -0.24 -2.64 6.94
CA PRO A 69 1.19 -2.90 7.02
C PRO A 69 1.86 -1.98 8.05
N SER A 70 2.92 -2.48 8.70
CA SER A 70 3.85 -1.62 9.44
C SER A 70 4.73 -0.80 8.49
N TYR A 71 5.41 0.23 9.01
CA TYR A 71 6.38 0.99 8.21
C TYR A 71 7.49 0.09 7.63
N SER A 72 7.90 -0.95 8.36
CA SER A 72 8.91 -1.90 7.89
C SER A 72 8.39 -2.76 6.73
N THR A 73 7.13 -3.19 6.79
CA THR A 73 6.47 -3.89 5.68
C THR A 73 6.35 -2.99 4.46
N ILE A 74 5.93 -1.73 4.63
CA ILE A 74 5.87 -0.75 3.52
C ILE A 74 7.26 -0.59 2.89
N ARG A 75 8.30 -0.39 3.70
CA ARG A 75 9.69 -0.28 3.22
C ARG A 75 10.12 -1.52 2.43
N HIS A 76 9.89 -2.71 2.96
CA HIS A 76 10.28 -3.95 2.29
C HIS A 76 9.59 -4.12 0.93
N ILE A 77 8.32 -3.76 0.85
CA ILE A 77 7.57 -3.79 -0.41
C ILE A 77 8.15 -2.78 -1.39
N VAL A 78 8.30 -1.51 -0.98
CA VAL A 78 8.80 -0.46 -1.89
C VAL A 78 10.21 -0.78 -2.41
N MET A 79 11.09 -1.33 -1.59
CA MET A 79 12.44 -1.73 -2.03
C MET A 79 12.47 -2.95 -2.95
N GLY A 80 11.43 -3.79 -2.91
CA GLY A 80 11.35 -4.99 -3.75
C GLY A 80 10.66 -4.77 -5.08
N ILE A 81 10.04 -3.60 -5.30
CA ILE A 81 9.41 -3.25 -6.56
C ILE A 81 10.49 -3.02 -7.61
N ASP A 82 10.34 -3.71 -8.73
CA ASP A 82 11.10 -3.47 -9.94
C ASP A 82 10.42 -2.38 -10.75
N PHE A 83 10.89 -1.14 -10.60
CA PHE A 83 10.28 0.02 -11.25
C PHE A 83 10.45 0.04 -12.77
N ASP A 84 11.39 -0.73 -13.31
CA ASP A 84 11.59 -0.85 -14.77
C ASP A 84 10.53 -1.76 -15.43
N LYS A 85 9.73 -2.47 -14.64
CA LYS A 85 8.65 -3.37 -15.08
C LYS A 85 7.24 -2.82 -14.82
N LEU A 86 7.13 -1.59 -14.32
CA LEU A 86 5.85 -0.93 -14.03
C LEU A 86 5.22 -0.25 -15.24
#